data_AF-A0A0J9S265-F1
#
_entry.id   AF-A0A0J9S265-F1
#
_cell.length_a   1.000
_cell.length_b   1.000
_cell.length_c   1.000
_cell.angle_alpha   90.00
_cell.angle_beta   90.00
_cell.angle_gamma   90.00
#
_symmetry.space_group_name_H-M   'P 1'
#
loop_
_entity.id
_entity.type
_entity.pdbx_description
1 polymer ?
#
loop_
_entity_poly.entity_id
_entity_poly.type
_entity_poly.pdbx_seq_one_letter_code
_entity_poly.pdbx_strand_id
1 'polypeptide(L)'
;MSTETENTYYKYQDYLFYRNIFDAAERNPDKYGVDKNHIIFNAIYSNIKDVFIAKCTKIKGYLTHFYTKDNHKENNRCSYINYFINDEVRKHIYRSKSNTFELFINYIKSDSYLKNNTCISNIKYLENKIYNNMKKLYDLYDKYEAFYRNNHYSADTYWCTDLVDLVKDFNTIVRENDKRIRIQKKIQYNA
;
A
#
# COMPACT_ATOMS: atom_id res chain seq x y z
N MET A 1 -5.15 -19.60 -6.76
CA MET A 1 -3.78 -19.03 -6.79
C MET A 1 -3.82 -17.71 -7.54
N SER A 2 -3.20 -16.65 -7.01
CA SER A 2 -3.07 -15.38 -7.75
C SER A 2 -1.95 -15.52 -8.78
N THR A 3 -2.27 -15.38 -10.06
CA THR A 3 -1.27 -15.36 -11.14
C THR A 3 -0.75 -13.94 -11.34
N GLU A 4 0.57 -13.80 -11.42
CA GLU A 4 1.24 -12.53 -11.73
C GLU A 4 0.93 -12.11 -13.18
N THR A 5 0.51 -10.86 -13.38
CA THR A 5 0.16 -10.28 -14.68
C THR A 5 0.81 -8.90 -14.84
N GLU A 6 0.75 -8.33 -16.04
CA GLU A 6 1.30 -6.99 -16.32
C GLU A 6 0.66 -5.86 -15.48
N ASN A 7 -0.56 -6.08 -14.99
CA ASN A 7 -1.29 -5.15 -14.14
C ASN A 7 -1.11 -5.44 -12.64
N THR A 8 -0.27 -6.41 -12.27
CA THR A 8 0.01 -6.74 -10.87
C THR A 8 0.74 -5.60 -10.16
N TYR A 9 1.64 -4.90 -10.84
CA TYR A 9 2.46 -3.84 -10.27
C TYR A 9 2.05 -2.46 -10.78
N TYR A 10 1.98 -1.48 -9.88
CA TYR A 10 1.84 -0.09 -10.26
C TYR A 10 3.05 0.44 -11.02
N LYS A 11 2.80 1.43 -11.87
CA LYS A 11 3.84 2.38 -12.28
C LYS A 11 4.13 3.33 -11.12
N TYR A 12 5.32 3.92 -11.08
CA TYR A 12 5.72 4.87 -10.04
C TYR A 12 4.68 5.97 -9.76
N GLN A 13 4.20 6.67 -10.80
CA GLN A 13 3.21 7.74 -10.66
C GLN A 13 1.87 7.25 -10.09
N ASP A 14 1.39 6.08 -10.54
CA ASP A 14 0.14 5.51 -10.04
C ASP A 14 0.27 5.12 -8.56
N TYR A 15 1.39 4.48 -8.20
CA TYR A 15 1.69 4.12 -6.82
C TYR A 15 1.67 5.36 -5.92
N LEU A 16 2.42 6.40 -6.29
CA LEU A 16 2.47 7.64 -5.51
C LEU A 16 1.11 8.30 -5.38
N PHE A 17 0.31 8.32 -6.45
CA PHE A 17 -1.03 8.90 -6.42
C PHE A 17 -1.91 8.23 -5.36
N TYR A 18 -2.00 6.90 -5.38
CA TYR A 18 -2.82 6.18 -4.41
C TYR A 18 -2.22 6.23 -3.00
N ARG A 19 -0.90 6.13 -2.85
CA ARG A 19 -0.23 6.25 -1.55
C ARG A 19 -0.48 7.60 -0.91
N ASN A 20 -0.34 8.69 -1.67
CA ASN A 20 -0.57 10.05 -1.18
C ASN A 20 -2.03 10.29 -0.75
N ILE A 21 -3.01 9.69 -1.43
CA ILE A 21 -4.42 9.74 -1.00
C ILE A 21 -4.61 8.98 0.32
N PHE A 22 -3.98 7.81 0.44
CA PHE A 22 -4.04 7.01 1.66
C PHE A 22 -3.39 7.71 2.86
N ASP A 23 -2.27 8.40 2.65
CA ASP A 23 -1.59 9.17 3.68
C ASP A 23 -2.32 10.48 4.00
N ALA A 24 -3.00 11.09 3.03
CA ALA A 24 -3.88 12.23 3.31
C ALA A 24 -5.09 11.85 4.18
N ALA A 25 -5.56 10.61 4.13
CA ALA A 25 -6.62 10.12 5.01
C ALA A 25 -6.20 10.12 6.49
N GLU A 26 -4.90 9.97 6.77
CA GLU A 26 -4.34 10.05 8.13
C GLU A 26 -4.45 11.44 8.75
N ARG A 27 -4.41 12.49 7.91
CA ARG A 27 -4.42 13.89 8.38
C ARG A 27 -5.81 14.39 8.77
N ASN A 28 -6.87 13.61 8.52
CA ASN A 28 -8.25 13.96 8.85
C ASN A 28 -9.00 12.77 9.49
N PRO A 29 -8.53 12.25 10.64
CA PRO A 29 -9.10 11.04 11.24
C PRO A 29 -10.55 11.24 11.70
N ASP A 30 -10.89 12.44 12.18
CA ASP A 30 -12.24 12.78 12.66
C ASP A 30 -13.29 12.73 11.52
N LYS A 31 -12.87 13.01 10.29
CA LYS A 31 -13.72 12.91 9.10
C LYS A 31 -14.08 11.47 8.75
N TYR A 32 -13.21 10.52 9.10
CA TYR A 32 -13.34 9.11 8.74
C TYR A 32 -13.43 8.21 9.96
N GLY A 33 -13.97 8.75 11.05
CA GLY A 33 -14.09 8.06 12.33
C GLY A 33 -14.64 6.64 12.18
N VAL A 34 -13.98 5.72 12.88
CA VAL A 34 -14.44 4.34 13.04
C VAL A 34 -15.17 4.20 14.36
N ASP A 35 -16.23 3.40 14.39
CA ASP A 35 -16.90 3.06 15.63
C ASP A 35 -15.93 2.22 16.49
N LYS A 36 -15.34 2.84 17.52
CA LYS A 36 -14.37 2.17 18.39
C LYS A 36 -14.98 1.02 19.21
N ASN A 37 -16.30 0.94 19.30
CA ASN A 37 -17.03 -0.15 19.94
C ASN A 37 -17.41 -1.28 18.98
N HIS A 38 -16.99 -1.18 17.71
CA HIS A 38 -17.26 -2.20 16.71
C HIS A 38 -16.74 -3.57 17.16
N ILE A 39 -17.61 -4.59 17.11
CA ILE A 39 -17.37 -5.92 17.69
C ILE A 39 -16.07 -6.58 17.23
N ILE A 40 -15.65 -6.32 15.99
CA ILE A 40 -14.37 -6.82 15.42
C ILE A 40 -13.16 -6.41 16.26
N PHE A 41 -13.18 -5.22 16.88
CA PHE A 41 -12.05 -4.75 17.67
C PHE A 41 -11.91 -5.50 19.01
N ASN A 42 -12.90 -6.31 19.41
CA ASN A 42 -12.79 -7.21 20.56
C ASN A 42 -12.00 -8.49 20.23
N ALA A 43 -11.84 -8.83 18.94
CA ALA A 43 -11.03 -9.95 18.48
C ALA A 43 -9.52 -9.61 18.38
N ILE A 44 -9.14 -8.35 18.62
CA ILE A 44 -7.76 -7.85 18.56
C ILE A 44 -7.19 -7.76 19.97
N TYR A 45 -5.94 -8.17 20.15
CA TYR A 45 -5.23 -8.02 21.42
C TYR A 45 -5.15 -6.55 21.83
N SER A 46 -5.39 -6.28 23.12
CA SER A 46 -5.45 -4.92 23.67
C SER A 46 -4.23 -4.07 23.33
N ASN A 47 -3.03 -4.66 23.37
CA ASN A 47 -1.76 -3.95 23.12
C ASN A 47 -1.56 -3.49 21.67
N ILE A 48 -2.34 -3.98 20.71
CA ILE A 48 -2.29 -3.56 19.30
C ILE A 48 -3.64 -3.02 18.80
N LYS A 49 -4.64 -2.91 19.68
CA LYS A 49 -6.01 -2.50 19.33
C LYS A 49 -6.03 -1.10 18.71
N ASP A 50 -5.36 -0.14 19.35
CA ASP A 50 -5.32 1.24 18.85
C ASP A 50 -4.60 1.36 17.50
N VAL A 51 -3.52 0.58 17.31
CA VAL A 51 -2.82 0.51 16.03
C VAL A 51 -3.75 -0.04 14.94
N PHE A 52 -4.46 -1.13 15.22
CA PHE A 52 -5.41 -1.73 14.28
C PHE A 52 -6.56 -0.77 13.94
N ILE A 53 -7.13 -0.10 14.94
CA ILE A 53 -8.18 0.93 14.78
C ILE A 53 -7.66 2.05 13.88
N ALA A 54 -6.45 2.57 14.12
CA ALA A 54 -5.85 3.61 13.28
C ALA A 54 -5.68 3.16 11.82
N LYS A 55 -5.29 1.90 11.58
CA LYS A 55 -5.22 1.35 10.21
C LYS A 55 -6.62 1.25 9.58
N CYS A 56 -7.63 0.83 10.33
CA CYS A 56 -9.02 0.81 9.87
C CYS A 56 -9.53 2.21 9.49
N THR A 57 -9.20 3.24 10.28
CA THR A 57 -9.51 4.65 9.95
C THR A 57 -8.87 5.08 8.64
N LYS A 58 -7.59 4.77 8.40
CA LYS A 58 -6.93 5.07 7.11
C LYS A 58 -7.59 4.35 5.93
N ILE A 59 -7.90 3.06 6.09
CA ILE A 59 -8.62 2.25 5.08
C ILE A 59 -9.96 2.91 4.74
N LYS A 60 -10.75 3.30 5.75
CA LYS A 60 -12.04 3.95 5.56
C LYS A 60 -11.92 5.28 4.83
N GLY A 61 -10.97 6.12 5.22
CA GLY A 61 -10.76 7.41 4.57
C GLY A 61 -10.35 7.28 3.11
N TYR A 62 -9.44 6.34 2.81
CA TYR A 62 -9.04 6.04 1.43
C TYR A 62 -10.22 5.55 0.58
N LEU A 63 -10.96 4.54 1.05
CA LEU A 63 -12.07 3.98 0.29
C LEU A 63 -13.23 4.98 0.11
N THR A 64 -13.45 5.86 1.08
CA THR A 64 -14.46 6.93 1.01
C THR A 64 -14.08 8.02 0.00
N HIS A 65 -12.78 8.33 -0.12
CA HIS A 65 -12.28 9.30 -1.10
C HIS A 65 -12.73 8.95 -2.53
N PHE A 66 -12.63 7.68 -2.90
CA PHE A 66 -13.02 7.20 -4.23
C PHE A 66 -14.51 6.89 -4.38
N TYR A 67 -15.28 6.86 -3.30
CA TYR A 67 -16.74 6.74 -3.40
C TYR A 67 -17.39 8.06 -3.85
N THR A 68 -16.73 9.20 -3.62
CA THR A 68 -17.32 10.54 -3.75
C THR A 68 -16.80 11.34 -4.95
N LYS A 69 -15.77 10.87 -5.65
CA LYS A 69 -15.01 11.68 -6.63
C LYS A 69 -14.67 11.00 -7.97
N ASP A 70 -15.22 9.82 -8.28
CA ASP A 70 -14.57 8.94 -9.27
C ASP A 70 -15.00 9.14 -10.73
N ASN A 71 -14.08 9.68 -11.52
CA ASN A 71 -13.99 9.54 -12.99
C ASN A 71 -12.69 8.80 -13.41
N HIS A 72 -11.96 8.16 -12.48
CA HIS A 72 -10.67 7.52 -12.78
C HIS A 72 -10.72 5.98 -12.71
N LYS A 73 -10.04 5.36 -13.68
CA LYS A 73 -9.91 3.90 -13.94
C LYS A 73 -10.19 3.00 -12.72
N GLU A 74 -11.38 2.41 -12.73
CA GLU A 74 -12.04 1.68 -11.63
C GLU A 74 -11.24 0.55 -10.96
N ASN A 75 -10.22 -0.03 -11.61
CA ASN A 75 -9.52 -1.21 -11.10
C ASN A 75 -8.27 -0.91 -10.27
N ASN A 76 -7.71 0.29 -10.37
CA ASN A 76 -6.42 0.55 -9.75
C ASN A 76 -6.56 0.86 -8.25
N ARG A 77 -7.56 1.59 -7.77
CA ARG A 77 -7.71 1.90 -6.32
C ARG A 77 -7.75 0.66 -5.39
N CYS A 78 -8.36 -0.42 -5.86
CA CYS A 78 -8.50 -1.65 -5.05
C CYS A 78 -7.17 -2.41 -4.90
N SER A 79 -6.26 -2.26 -5.86
CA SER A 79 -4.95 -2.92 -5.81
C SER A 79 -4.06 -2.32 -4.72
N TYR A 80 -4.21 -1.03 -4.43
CA TYR A 80 -3.41 -0.33 -3.43
C TYR A 80 -3.84 -0.76 -2.03
N ILE A 81 -5.15 -0.77 -1.77
CA ILE A 81 -5.65 -1.23 -0.47
C ILE A 81 -5.33 -2.71 -0.24
N ASN A 82 -5.34 -3.52 -1.30
CA ASN A 82 -4.92 -4.92 -1.22
C ASN A 82 -3.42 -5.05 -0.86
N TYR A 83 -2.54 -4.28 -1.50
CA TYR A 83 -1.12 -4.22 -1.15
C TYR A 83 -0.93 -3.77 0.31
N PHE A 84 -1.56 -2.65 0.70
CA PHE A 84 -1.45 -2.09 2.05
C PHE A 84 -1.82 -3.11 3.13
N ILE A 85 -2.97 -3.78 3.00
CA ILE A 85 -3.40 -4.80 3.98
C ILE A 85 -2.38 -5.95 4.01
N ASN A 86 -1.92 -6.43 2.85
CA ASN A 86 -0.93 -7.50 2.78
C ASN A 86 0.41 -7.14 3.42
N ASP A 87 0.83 -5.88 3.31
CA ASP A 87 2.04 -5.38 3.96
C ASP A 87 1.85 -5.25 5.47
N GLU A 88 0.73 -4.66 5.89
CA GLU A 88 0.43 -4.43 7.30
C GLU A 88 0.39 -5.75 8.08
N VAL A 89 -0.33 -6.76 7.60
CA VAL A 89 -0.46 -8.05 8.30
C VAL A 89 0.83 -8.85 8.38
N ARG A 90 1.86 -8.48 7.61
CA ARG A 90 3.17 -9.13 7.64
C ARG A 90 4.12 -8.53 8.66
N LYS A 91 3.75 -7.41 9.29
CA LYS A 91 4.51 -6.81 10.40
C LYS A 91 4.48 -7.70 11.64
N HIS A 92 5.58 -7.70 12.38
CA HIS A 92 5.78 -8.56 13.56
C HIS A 92 4.80 -8.30 14.72
N ILE A 93 4.11 -7.15 14.72
CA ILE A 93 3.11 -6.80 15.72
C ILE A 93 1.88 -7.73 15.70
N TYR A 94 1.62 -8.41 14.58
CA TYR A 94 0.49 -9.31 14.41
C TYR A 94 0.91 -10.77 14.58
N ARG A 95 0.26 -11.49 15.52
CA ARG A 95 0.57 -12.91 15.81
C ARG A 95 0.22 -13.85 14.66
N SER A 96 -0.87 -13.57 13.94
CA SER A 96 -1.34 -14.41 12.83
C SER A 96 -1.70 -13.55 11.62
N LYS A 97 -0.91 -13.71 10.56
CA LYS A 97 -1.04 -12.91 9.33
C LYS A 97 -2.39 -13.14 8.64
N SER A 98 -2.85 -14.39 8.57
CA SER A 98 -4.13 -14.75 7.95
C SER A 98 -5.32 -14.26 8.76
N ASN A 99 -5.31 -14.48 10.08
CA ASN A 99 -6.39 -14.03 10.95
C ASN A 99 -6.51 -12.49 10.95
N THR A 100 -5.39 -11.77 11.06
CA THR A 100 -5.40 -10.30 10.98
C THR A 100 -5.88 -9.82 9.61
N PHE A 101 -5.54 -10.52 8.53
CA PHE A 101 -6.05 -10.20 7.20
C PHE A 101 -7.57 -10.32 7.15
N GLU A 102 -8.13 -11.44 7.62
CA GLU A 102 -9.57 -11.65 7.70
C GLU A 102 -10.27 -10.60 8.56
N LEU A 103 -9.66 -10.17 9.67
CA LEU A 103 -10.21 -9.10 10.51
C LEU A 103 -10.31 -7.76 9.77
N PHE A 104 -9.33 -7.40 8.93
CA PHE A 104 -9.45 -6.22 8.06
C PHE A 104 -10.58 -6.37 7.04
N ILE A 105 -10.72 -7.54 6.41
CA ILE A 105 -11.82 -7.78 5.45
C ILE A 105 -13.17 -7.71 6.13
N ASN A 106 -13.31 -8.33 7.29
CA ASN A 106 -14.54 -8.31 8.08
C ASN A 106 -14.91 -6.90 8.48
N TYR A 107 -13.93 -6.06 8.85
CA TYR A 107 -14.15 -4.66 9.17
C TYR A 107 -14.73 -3.89 7.99
N ILE A 108 -14.15 -4.05 6.80
CA ILE A 108 -14.65 -3.37 5.59
C ILE A 108 -16.08 -3.85 5.26
N LYS A 109 -16.38 -5.14 5.44
CA LYS A 109 -17.71 -5.71 5.19
C LYS A 109 -18.77 -5.28 6.21
N SER A 110 -18.38 -5.00 7.44
CA SER A 110 -19.30 -4.65 8.52
C SER A 110 -19.50 -3.15 8.69
N ASP A 111 -18.55 -2.32 8.26
CA ASP A 111 -18.71 -0.86 8.29
C ASP A 111 -19.85 -0.41 7.36
N SER A 112 -20.78 0.38 7.89
CA SER A 112 -22.01 0.77 7.21
C SER A 112 -21.78 1.57 5.92
N TYR A 113 -20.66 2.30 5.82
CA TYR A 113 -20.28 3.06 4.63
C TYR A 113 -19.49 2.21 3.63
N LEU A 114 -18.69 1.26 4.12
CA LEU A 114 -17.78 0.48 3.27
C LEU A 114 -18.36 -0.85 2.78
N LYS A 115 -19.41 -1.39 3.40
CA LYS A 115 -19.95 -2.72 3.10
C LYS A 115 -20.29 -2.98 1.62
N ASN A 116 -20.60 -1.93 0.86
CA ASN A 116 -20.93 -2.00 -0.57
C ASN A 116 -19.76 -1.61 -1.49
N ASN A 117 -18.55 -1.44 -0.94
CA ASN A 117 -17.40 -0.99 -1.71
C ASN A 117 -16.93 -2.09 -2.68
N THR A 118 -16.78 -1.74 -3.95
CA THR A 118 -16.41 -2.69 -5.01
C THR A 118 -15.02 -3.30 -4.86
N CYS A 119 -14.16 -2.73 -4.00
CA CYS A 119 -12.84 -3.29 -3.73
C CYS A 119 -12.84 -4.56 -2.90
N ILE A 120 -13.92 -4.88 -2.17
CA ILE A 120 -13.97 -6.06 -1.28
C ILE A 120 -13.66 -7.35 -2.03
N SER A 121 -14.18 -7.52 -3.25
CA SER A 121 -13.95 -8.71 -4.08
C SER A 121 -12.53 -8.78 -4.68
N ASN A 122 -11.82 -7.66 -4.70
CA ASN A 122 -10.48 -7.52 -5.28
C ASN A 122 -9.36 -7.67 -4.25
N ILE A 123 -9.67 -7.57 -2.95
CA ILE A 123 -8.69 -7.75 -1.87
C ILE A 123 -8.47 -9.25 -1.65
N LYS A 124 -7.22 -9.69 -1.79
CA LYS A 124 -6.83 -11.11 -1.72
C LYS A 124 -5.51 -11.25 -0.97
N TYR A 125 -5.40 -12.30 -0.17
CA TYR A 125 -4.13 -12.63 0.48
C TYR A 125 -3.10 -12.98 -0.59
N LEU A 126 -2.04 -12.18 -0.70
CA LEU A 126 -1.02 -12.34 -1.74
C LEU A 126 -0.08 -13.46 -1.37
N GLU A 127 0.28 -14.29 -2.36
CA GLU A 127 1.37 -15.25 -2.22
C GLU A 127 2.70 -14.52 -1.92
N ASN A 128 3.55 -15.11 -1.08
CA ASN A 128 4.80 -14.51 -0.63
C ASN A 128 5.68 -14.00 -1.77
N LYS A 129 5.77 -14.74 -2.89
CA LYS A 129 6.57 -14.31 -4.03
C LYS A 129 6.07 -13.00 -4.64
N ILE A 130 4.76 -12.91 -4.91
CA ILE A 130 4.13 -11.72 -5.47
C ILE A 130 4.25 -10.55 -4.50
N TYR A 131 3.95 -10.77 -3.22
CA TYR A 131 4.08 -9.75 -2.19
C TYR A 131 5.52 -9.23 -2.08
N ASN A 132 6.52 -10.11 -2.00
CA ASN A 132 7.92 -9.71 -1.84
C ASN A 132 8.40 -8.88 -3.04
N ASN A 133 7.98 -9.23 -4.25
CA ASN A 133 8.29 -8.44 -5.44
C ASN A 133 7.62 -7.07 -5.41
N MET A 134 6.34 -7.00 -5.03
CA MET A 134 5.63 -5.72 -4.85
C MET A 134 6.33 -4.85 -3.81
N LYS A 135 6.64 -5.42 -2.65
CA LYS A 135 7.29 -4.71 -1.54
C LYS A 135 8.63 -4.12 -1.95
N LYS A 136 9.50 -4.92 -2.57
CA LYS A 136 10.78 -4.44 -3.10
C LYS A 136 10.62 -3.27 -4.08
N LEU A 137 9.68 -3.38 -5.02
CA LEU A 137 9.43 -2.34 -6.01
C LEU A 137 8.90 -1.05 -5.38
N TYR A 138 7.94 -1.16 -4.46
CA TYR A 138 7.33 0.01 -3.83
C TYR A 138 8.25 0.65 -2.79
N ASP A 139 9.09 -0.12 -2.11
CA ASP A 139 10.18 0.41 -1.27
C ASP A 139 11.19 1.20 -2.09
N LEU A 140 11.52 0.74 -3.30
CA LEU A 140 12.36 1.48 -4.23
C LEU A 140 11.70 2.81 -4.65
N TYR A 141 10.38 2.79 -4.89
CA TYR A 141 9.62 4.00 -5.20
C TYR A 141 9.61 5.00 -4.05
N ASP A 142 9.41 4.53 -2.81
CA ASP A 142 9.46 5.36 -1.61
C ASP A 142 10.86 5.98 -1.42
N LYS A 143 11.92 5.18 -1.61
CA LYS A 143 13.31 5.66 -1.56
C LYS A 143 13.60 6.71 -2.62
N TYR A 144 13.20 6.48 -3.87
CA TYR A 144 13.39 7.44 -4.95
C TYR A 144 12.65 8.76 -4.69
N GLU A 145 11.42 8.71 -4.20
CA GLU A 145 10.67 9.93 -3.88
C GLU A 145 11.29 10.70 -2.70
N ALA A 146 11.73 9.99 -1.65
CA ALA A 146 12.42 10.60 -0.52
C ALA A 146 13.72 11.30 -0.98
N PHE A 147 14.53 10.61 -1.79
CA PHE A 147 15.72 11.17 -2.42
C PHE A 147 15.38 12.41 -3.25
N TYR A 148 14.37 12.34 -4.12
CA TYR A 148 13.95 13.45 -4.97
C TYR A 148 13.51 14.67 -4.17
N ARG A 149 12.75 14.47 -3.07
CA ARG A 149 12.27 15.55 -2.19
C ARG A 149 13.40 16.20 -1.38
N ASN A 150 14.40 15.43 -0.97
CA ASN A 150 15.50 15.90 -0.12
C ASN A 150 16.65 16.55 -0.91
N ASN A 151 16.65 16.41 -2.25
CA ASN A 151 17.67 16.92 -3.17
C ASN A 151 17.77 18.47 -3.25
N HIS A 152 16.97 19.20 -2.46
CA HIS A 152 16.96 20.66 -2.41
C HIS A 152 17.78 21.25 -1.26
N TYR A 153 18.34 20.41 -0.36
CA TYR A 153 19.19 20.87 0.74
C TYR A 153 20.66 20.80 0.33
N SER A 154 21.18 21.92 -0.17
CA SER A 154 22.50 22.10 -0.82
C SER A 154 23.74 21.87 0.04
N ALA A 155 23.60 21.38 1.28
CA ALA A 155 24.71 21.16 2.21
C ALA A 155 24.95 19.68 2.56
N ASP A 156 24.17 18.75 2.00
CA ASP A 156 24.22 17.36 2.42
C ASP A 156 25.24 16.52 1.64
N THR A 157 26.30 16.09 2.33
CA THR A 157 27.35 15.22 1.77
C THR A 157 26.90 13.76 1.62
N TYR A 158 25.75 13.39 2.20
CA TYR A 158 25.19 12.03 2.08
C TYR A 158 24.46 11.79 0.75
N TRP A 159 24.21 12.84 -0.04
CA TRP A 159 23.46 12.74 -1.29
C TRP A 159 24.05 11.75 -2.31
N CYS A 160 25.38 11.79 -2.50
CA CYS A 160 26.06 10.85 -3.41
C CYS A 160 25.93 9.41 -2.92
N THR A 161 26.00 9.18 -1.61
CA THR A 161 25.85 7.85 -1.01
C THR A 161 24.43 7.32 -1.22
N ASP A 162 23.42 8.15 -0.95
CA ASP A 162 22.01 7.78 -1.16
C ASP A 162 21.69 7.47 -2.62
N LEU A 163 22.23 8.25 -3.56
CA LEU A 163 22.07 7.99 -5.00
C LEU A 163 22.73 6.66 -5.40
N VAL A 164 23.95 6.40 -4.93
CA VAL A 164 24.67 5.15 -5.21
C VAL A 164 23.88 3.96 -4.68
N ASP A 165 23.35 4.04 -3.47
CA ASP A 165 22.56 2.96 -2.88
C ASP A 165 21.21 2.77 -3.59
N LEU A 166 20.54 3.85 -3.98
CA LEU A 166 19.34 3.78 -4.80
C LEU A 166 19.58 3.09 -6.15
N VAL A 167 20.69 3.42 -6.83
CA VAL A 167 21.07 2.79 -8.10
C VAL A 167 21.42 1.30 -7.90
N LYS A 168 22.07 0.93 -6.79
CA LYS A 168 22.33 -0.49 -6.45
C LYS A 168 21.01 -1.25 -6.23
N ASP A 169 20.07 -0.68 -5.49
CA ASP A 169 18.76 -1.28 -5.24
C ASP A 169 17.98 -1.47 -6.54
N PHE A 170 17.94 -0.42 -7.38
CA PHE A 170 17.34 -0.48 -8.71
C PHE A 170 17.94 -1.60 -9.56
N ASN A 171 19.27 -1.64 -9.68
CA ASN A 171 19.97 -2.65 -10.48
C ASN A 171 19.75 -4.06 -9.94
N THR A 172 19.59 -4.22 -8.63
CA THR A 172 19.29 -5.52 -8.00
C THR A 172 17.88 -5.97 -8.35
N ILE A 173 16.89 -5.09 -8.20
CA ILE A 173 15.49 -5.39 -8.57
C ILE A 173 15.38 -5.71 -10.05
N VAL A 174 16.03 -4.94 -10.93
CA VAL A 174 16.05 -5.22 -12.37
C VAL A 174 16.67 -6.59 -12.63
N ARG A 175 17.86 -6.90 -12.10
CA ARG A 175 18.53 -8.21 -12.33
C ARG A 175 17.74 -9.41 -11.81
N GLU A 176 17.13 -9.30 -10.63
CA GLU A 176 16.30 -10.37 -10.05
C GLU A 176 15.04 -10.63 -10.89
N ASN A 177 14.51 -9.58 -11.54
CA ASN A 177 13.31 -9.66 -12.35
C ASN A 177 13.58 -9.77 -13.87
N ASP A 178 14.82 -9.61 -14.33
CA ASP A 178 15.20 -9.68 -15.76
C ASP A 178 15.15 -11.10 -16.34
N LYS A 179 15.17 -12.12 -15.46
CA LYS A 179 14.78 -13.50 -15.86
C LYS A 179 13.29 -13.61 -16.21
N ARG A 180 12.52 -12.55 -16.05
CA ARG A 180 11.08 -12.42 -16.36
C ARG A 180 10.82 -11.04 -16.97
N ILE A 181 11.29 -10.85 -18.20
CA ILE A 181 11.00 -9.69 -19.05
C ILE A 181 9.52 -9.28 -18.90
N ARG A 182 9.28 -8.13 -18.24
CA ARG A 182 8.10 -7.24 -18.35
C ARG A 182 8.12 -6.00 -17.45
N ILE A 183 9.14 -5.80 -16.60
CA ILE A 183 9.24 -4.57 -15.77
C ILE A 183 9.88 -3.39 -16.53
N GLN A 184 10.70 -3.66 -17.55
CA GLN A 184 11.46 -2.63 -18.29
C GLN A 184 10.57 -1.60 -19.04
N LYS A 185 9.31 -1.90 -19.35
CA LYS A 185 8.42 -0.97 -20.08
C LYS A 185 7.78 0.13 -19.22
N LYS A 186 7.93 0.12 -17.89
CA LYS A 186 7.21 1.07 -17.01
C LYS A 186 8.04 2.27 -16.53
N ILE A 187 9.33 2.32 -16.83
CA ILE A 187 10.24 3.40 -16.39
C ILE A 187 10.63 4.35 -17.54
N GLN A 188 10.27 4.00 -18.78
CA GLN A 188 10.73 4.69 -19.99
C GLN A 188 9.88 5.87 -20.49
N TYR A 189 8.99 6.44 -19.67
CA TYR A 189 8.30 7.69 -20.05
C TYR A 189 8.30 8.64 -18.87
N ASN A 190 9.35 9.47 -18.80
CA ASN A 190 9.40 10.82 -18.23
C ASN A 190 10.84 11.37 -18.38
N ALA A 191 11.37 11.32 -19.60
CA ALA A 191 12.53 12.09 -20.02
C ALA A 191 12.07 13.00 -21.17
#